data_AF-A0A7Z9R2V4-F1
#
_entry.id   AF-A0A7Z9R2V4-F1
#
_cell.length_a   1.000
_cell.length_b   1.000
_cell.length_c   1.000
_cell.angle_alpha   90.00
_cell.angle_beta   90.00
_cell.angle_gamma   90.00
#
_symmetry.space_group_name_H-M   'P 1'
#
loop_
_entity.id
_entity.type
_entity.pdbx_description
1 polymer ?
#
loop_
_entity_poly.entity_id
_entity_poly.type
_entity_poly.pdbx_seq_one_letter_code
_entity_poly.pdbx_strand_id
1 'polypeptide(L)'
;MLFGSAINKSAVFAPVLSPDGAVSLRLILREGEKFSPISSRLAAIIADPDTVNAIYVAWEAIRVRIGTSINGLSIDLDDESFHGLSRNKLRLEGDSISLAAFISFYMLFNNQFSNYQSIVATGAIRKKPLGYSIGRVEGVREKLEKTCLIKNPHQKTAIVVPKVNVKELDIANSVNDIWTVNQSLDFHCQHTAT
;
A
#
# COMPACT_ATOMS: atom_id res chain seq x y z
N MET A 1 -7.07 -13.67 -24.78
CA MET A 1 -6.84 -12.82 -23.60
C MET A 1 -5.36 -12.57 -23.51
N LEU A 2 -4.92 -11.35 -23.78
CA LEU A 2 -3.52 -10.95 -23.68
C LEU A 2 -3.39 -10.12 -22.39
N PHE A 3 -2.89 -10.71 -21.30
CA PHE A 3 -2.41 -9.95 -20.14
C PHE A 3 -0.90 -9.75 -20.29
N GLY A 4 -0.49 -9.16 -21.43
CA GLY A 4 0.88 -8.77 -21.71
C GLY A 4 1.09 -7.29 -21.44
N SER A 5 1.03 -6.88 -20.18
CA SER A 5 1.56 -5.62 -19.66
C SER A 5 1.25 -5.59 -18.17
N ALA A 6 2.22 -5.24 -17.31
CA ALA A 6 1.94 -4.89 -15.92
C ALA A 6 0.68 -4.02 -15.88
N ILE A 7 -0.34 -4.41 -15.11
CA ILE A 7 -1.58 -3.64 -15.05
C ILE A 7 -1.20 -2.28 -14.47
N ASN A 8 -1.19 -1.26 -15.32
CA ASN A 8 -0.45 -0.02 -15.15
C ASN A 8 -1.19 0.95 -14.19
N LYS A 9 -1.58 0.45 -13.01
CA LYS A 9 -2.11 1.19 -11.85
C LYS A 9 -1.14 1.06 -10.67
N SER A 10 0.15 1.15 -10.95
CA SER A 10 1.24 0.61 -10.14
C SER A 10 1.93 1.62 -9.21
N ALA A 11 1.23 2.66 -8.75
CA ALA A 11 1.85 3.79 -8.03
C ALA A 11 1.42 3.85 -6.56
N VAL A 12 1.24 2.70 -5.91
CA VAL A 12 0.99 2.66 -4.46
C VAL A 12 2.31 2.59 -3.73
N PHE A 13 2.62 3.64 -2.99
CA PHE A 13 3.84 3.72 -2.20
C PHE A 13 3.57 3.25 -0.78
N ALA A 14 4.24 2.17 -0.38
CA ALA A 14 4.22 1.64 0.97
C ALA A 14 5.45 2.15 1.72
N PRO A 15 5.30 3.02 2.73
CA PRO A 15 6.40 3.37 3.58
C PRO A 15 6.56 2.29 4.67
N VAL A 16 7.74 1.66 4.71
CA VAL A 16 8.08 0.60 5.65
C VAL A 16 9.20 1.10 6.55
N LEU A 17 9.10 0.86 7.86
CA LEU A 17 10.19 1.12 8.80
C LEU A 17 11.14 -0.08 8.75
N SER A 18 12.33 0.13 8.20
CA SER A 18 13.44 -0.82 8.37
C SER A 18 14.25 -0.44 9.62
N PRO A 19 15.14 -1.31 10.13
CA PRO A 19 16.08 -0.96 11.19
C PRO A 19 16.92 0.29 10.88
N ASP A 20 17.18 0.54 9.59
CA ASP A 20 17.91 1.71 9.09
C ASP A 20 16.99 2.92 8.77
N GLY A 21 15.72 2.84 9.18
CA GLY A 21 14.69 3.88 9.07
C GLY A 21 13.63 3.62 7.99
N ALA A 22 12.71 4.58 7.79
CA ALA A 22 11.65 4.45 6.79
C ALA A 22 12.19 4.48 5.35
N VAL A 23 11.63 3.64 4.47
CA VAL A 23 11.90 3.59 3.02
C VAL A 23 10.57 3.66 2.26
N SER A 24 10.53 4.44 1.17
CA SER A 24 9.37 4.51 0.27
C SER A 24 9.51 3.45 -0.83
N LEU A 25 8.49 2.63 -1.01
CA LEU A 25 8.52 1.49 -1.93
C LEU A 25 7.31 1.52 -2.84
N ARG A 26 7.50 1.31 -4.13
CA ARG A 26 6.40 1.24 -5.09
C ARG A 26 5.93 -0.21 -5.25
N LEU A 27 4.67 -0.45 -4.87
CA LEU A 27 3.99 -1.72 -5.09
C LEU A 27 3.38 -1.77 -6.49
N ILE A 28 3.54 -2.92 -7.13
CA ILE A 28 2.97 -3.22 -8.43
C ILE A 28 2.23 -4.55 -8.37
N LEU A 29 1.30 -4.73 -9.30
CA LEU A 29 0.68 -6.02 -9.57
C LEU A 29 1.40 -6.67 -10.75
N ARG A 30 1.84 -7.91 -10.56
CA ARG A 30 2.36 -8.75 -11.64
C ARG A 30 1.43 -9.91 -11.91
N GLU A 31 1.52 -10.46 -13.11
CA GLU A 31 0.98 -11.79 -13.37
C GLU A 31 1.65 -12.76 -12.41
N GLY A 32 0.81 -13.38 -11.60
CA GLY A 32 1.21 -14.11 -10.40
C GLY A 32 1.17 -15.62 -10.60
N GLU A 33 1.85 -16.32 -9.70
CA GLU A 33 1.61 -17.75 -9.52
C GLU A 33 0.17 -17.94 -9.04
N LYS A 34 -0.54 -18.94 -9.59
CA LYS A 34 -2.00 -19.14 -9.38
C LYS A 34 -2.48 -19.10 -7.93
N PHE A 35 -1.59 -19.30 -6.95
CA PHE A 35 -1.94 -19.53 -5.55
C PHE A 35 -1.21 -18.63 -4.54
N SER A 36 -0.45 -17.62 -4.97
CA SER A 36 0.24 -16.72 -4.04
C SER A 36 -0.08 -15.25 -4.30
N PRO A 37 -0.56 -14.49 -3.30
CA PRO A 37 -0.71 -13.04 -3.41
C PRO A 37 0.62 -12.30 -3.35
N ILE A 38 1.74 -12.99 -3.09
CA ILE A 38 3.09 -12.43 -2.99
C ILE A 38 3.92 -13.07 -4.10
N SER A 39 4.57 -12.25 -4.92
CA SER A 39 5.51 -12.76 -5.92
C SER A 39 6.72 -13.40 -5.25
N SER A 40 7.33 -14.39 -5.90
CA SER A 40 8.52 -15.08 -5.42
C SER A 40 9.68 -14.09 -5.19
N ARG A 41 9.73 -13.01 -5.98
CA ARG A 41 10.69 -11.91 -5.83
C ARG A 41 10.48 -11.11 -4.55
N LEU A 42 9.25 -10.68 -4.27
CA LEU A 42 8.92 -9.99 -3.02
C LEU A 42 9.13 -10.91 -1.80
N ALA A 43 8.76 -12.18 -1.90
CA ALA A 43 8.98 -13.15 -0.83
C ALA A 43 10.47 -13.25 -0.44
N ALA A 44 11.38 -13.12 -1.40
CA ALA A 44 12.82 -13.20 -1.18
C ALA A 44 13.42 -12.03 -0.38
N ILE A 45 12.68 -10.93 -0.14
CA ILE A 45 13.15 -9.73 0.57
C ILE A 45 12.36 -9.41 1.86
N ILE A 46 11.30 -10.16 2.15
CA ILE A 46 10.59 -10.07 3.42
C ILE A 46 11.44 -10.71 4.53
N ALA A 47 11.55 -10.06 5.68
CA ALA A 47 12.32 -10.57 6.83
C ALA A 47 11.47 -11.33 7.84
N ASP A 48 10.17 -11.03 7.94
CA ASP A 48 9.31 -11.57 8.99
C ASP A 48 7.98 -12.15 8.48
N PRO A 49 7.39 -13.12 9.21
CA PRO A 49 6.11 -13.71 8.85
C PRO A 49 4.90 -12.78 9.00
N ASP A 50 5.00 -11.70 9.80
CA ASP A 50 3.91 -10.74 9.98
C ASP A 50 3.71 -9.90 8.72
N THR A 51 4.78 -9.50 8.02
CA THR A 51 4.69 -8.84 6.70
C THR A 51 4.04 -9.74 5.66
N VAL A 52 4.42 -11.03 5.63
CA VAL A 52 3.77 -12.02 4.76
C VAL A 52 2.28 -12.07 5.08
N ASN A 53 1.94 -12.31 6.35
CA ASN A 53 0.56 -12.40 6.81
C ASN A 53 -0.25 -11.13 6.50
N ALA A 54 0.36 -9.96 6.64
CA ALA A 54 -0.27 -8.67 6.33
C ALA A 54 -0.71 -8.58 4.86
N ILE A 55 0.13 -9.02 3.92
CA ILE A 55 -0.23 -9.04 2.49
C ILE A 55 -1.33 -10.09 2.21
N TYR A 56 -1.26 -11.26 2.84
CA TYR A 56 -2.31 -12.28 2.73
C TYR A 56 -3.65 -11.78 3.25
N VAL A 57 -3.67 -11.13 4.43
CA VAL A 57 -4.88 -10.54 5.00
C VAL A 57 -5.44 -9.45 4.09
N ALA A 58 -4.59 -8.61 3.50
CA ALA A 58 -5.02 -7.62 2.51
C ALA A 58 -5.67 -8.28 1.28
N TRP A 59 -5.08 -9.36 0.77
CA TRP A 59 -5.63 -10.12 -0.35
C TRP A 59 -6.96 -10.83 -0.01
N GLU A 60 -7.10 -11.39 1.18
CA GLU A 60 -8.39 -11.91 1.65
C GLU A 60 -9.45 -10.81 1.76
N ALA A 61 -9.08 -9.67 2.37
CA ALA A 61 -10.00 -8.55 2.59
C ALA A 61 -10.56 -8.03 1.27
N ILE A 62 -9.71 -7.88 0.24
CA ILE A 62 -10.20 -7.42 -1.06
C ILE A 62 -11.10 -8.46 -1.73
N ARG A 63 -10.78 -9.76 -1.66
CA ARG A 63 -11.64 -10.83 -2.21
C ARG A 63 -13.03 -10.82 -1.60
N VAL A 64 -13.12 -10.66 -0.28
CA VAL A 64 -14.41 -10.50 0.42
C VAL A 64 -15.13 -9.25 -0.05
N ARG A 65 -14.42 -8.12 -0.20
CA ARG A 65 -15.04 -6.85 -0.60
C ARG A 65 -15.56 -6.85 -2.04
N ILE A 66 -14.85 -7.45 -2.98
CA ILE A 66 -15.27 -7.48 -4.40
C ILE A 66 -16.18 -8.67 -4.74
N GLY A 67 -16.26 -9.68 -3.86
CA GLY A 67 -17.08 -10.87 -4.06
C GLY A 67 -16.64 -11.77 -5.22
N THR A 68 -15.39 -11.66 -5.68
CA THR A 68 -14.84 -12.44 -6.80
C THR A 68 -13.39 -12.88 -6.54
N SER A 69 -12.93 -13.87 -7.31
CA SER A 69 -11.57 -14.39 -7.21
C SER A 69 -10.56 -13.48 -7.90
N ILE A 70 -9.44 -13.25 -7.22
CA ILE A 70 -8.28 -12.53 -7.77
C ILE A 70 -7.23 -13.60 -8.10
N ASN A 71 -7.40 -14.25 -9.26
CA ASN A 71 -6.51 -15.31 -9.71
C ASN A 71 -5.42 -14.77 -10.63
N GLY A 72 -4.21 -15.34 -10.52
CA GLY A 72 -3.12 -15.02 -11.43
C GLY A 72 -2.55 -13.61 -11.24
N LEU A 73 -2.73 -13.00 -10.07
CA LEU A 73 -2.13 -11.71 -9.72
C LEU A 73 -1.42 -11.81 -8.37
N SER A 74 -0.22 -11.25 -8.30
CA SER A 74 0.56 -11.14 -7.08
C SER A 74 1.06 -9.71 -6.88
N ILE A 75 1.25 -9.33 -5.63
CA ILE A 75 1.97 -8.12 -5.23
C ILE A 75 3.47 -8.34 -5.44
N ASP A 76 4.12 -7.35 -6.02
CA ASP A 76 5.57 -7.24 -6.10
C ASP A 76 5.98 -5.77 -5.88
N LEU A 77 7.27 -5.54 -5.78
CA LEU A 77 7.88 -4.22 -5.94
C LEU A 77 8.13 -3.93 -7.42
N ASP A 78 8.18 -2.65 -7.78
CA ASP A 78 8.83 -2.26 -9.02
C ASP A 78 10.34 -2.52 -8.96
N ASP A 79 11.00 -2.49 -10.12
CA ASP A 79 12.41 -2.84 -10.22
C ASP A 79 13.31 -1.88 -9.43
N GLU A 80 12.97 -0.58 -9.42
CA GLU A 80 13.70 0.43 -8.66
C GLU A 80 13.64 0.16 -7.15
N SER A 81 12.45 -0.08 -6.59
CA SER A 81 12.27 -0.37 -5.16
C SER A 81 12.93 -1.69 -4.77
N PHE A 82 12.79 -2.73 -5.60
CA PHE A 82 13.43 -4.02 -5.37
C PHE A 82 14.96 -3.92 -5.36
N HIS A 83 15.54 -3.25 -6.35
CA HIS A 83 16.98 -3.03 -6.42
C HIS A 83 17.47 -2.12 -5.31
N GLY A 84 16.71 -1.09 -4.94
CA GLY A 84 17.00 -0.20 -3.83
C GLY A 84 17.12 -0.96 -2.51
N LEU A 85 16.17 -1.84 -2.19
CA LEU A 85 16.26 -2.69 -1.00
C LEU A 85 17.43 -3.68 -1.08
N SER A 86 17.55 -4.37 -2.22
CA SER A 86 18.57 -5.42 -2.40
C SER A 86 19.99 -4.89 -2.28
N ARG A 87 20.30 -3.73 -2.91
CA ARG A 87 21.62 -3.09 -2.86
C ARG A 87 21.99 -2.65 -1.45
N ASN A 88 21.02 -2.13 -0.71
CA ASN A 88 21.21 -1.67 0.66
C ASN A 88 21.09 -2.80 1.70
N LYS A 89 20.86 -4.05 1.25
CA LYS A 89 20.63 -5.23 2.10
C LYS A 89 19.48 -5.05 3.10
N LEU A 90 18.52 -4.19 2.74
CA LEU A 90 17.34 -3.93 3.54
C LEU A 90 16.30 -5.02 3.33
N ARG A 91 15.52 -5.27 4.37
CA ARG A 91 14.41 -6.23 4.37
C ARG A 91 13.12 -5.54 4.76
N LEU A 92 12.01 -6.13 4.33
CA LEU A 92 10.67 -5.65 4.68
C LEU A 92 10.22 -6.27 5.99
N GLU A 93 9.79 -5.41 6.91
CA GLU A 93 9.30 -5.82 8.21
C GLU A 93 8.01 -5.10 8.62
N GLY A 94 7.18 -5.77 9.44
CA GLY A 94 5.95 -5.27 10.01
C GLY A 94 4.70 -5.36 9.13
N ASP A 95 3.56 -4.90 9.67
CA ASP A 95 2.22 -5.10 9.12
C ASP A 95 1.67 -3.90 8.33
N SER A 96 2.37 -2.76 8.32
CA SER A 96 1.86 -1.50 7.76
C SER A 96 1.79 -1.46 6.22
N ILE A 97 2.34 -2.47 5.54
CA ILE A 97 2.27 -2.64 4.08
C ILE A 97 0.88 -3.11 3.60
N SER A 98 0.08 -3.72 4.48
CA SER A 98 -1.19 -4.36 4.11
C SER A 98 -2.20 -3.38 3.52
N LEU A 99 -2.28 -2.13 4.01
CA LEU A 99 -3.15 -1.12 3.40
C LEU A 99 -2.74 -0.80 1.95
N ALA A 100 -1.43 -0.64 1.70
CA ALA A 100 -0.92 -0.39 0.37
C ALA A 100 -1.21 -1.58 -0.56
N ALA A 101 -0.95 -2.80 -0.11
CA ALA A 101 -1.26 -4.02 -0.87
C ALA A 101 -2.76 -4.13 -1.19
N PHE A 102 -3.64 -3.81 -0.23
CA PHE A 102 -5.08 -3.79 -0.45
C PHE A 102 -5.47 -2.76 -1.52
N ILE A 103 -4.93 -1.55 -1.47
CA ILE A 103 -5.22 -0.49 -2.45
C ILE A 103 -4.76 -0.90 -3.84
N SER A 104 -3.60 -1.55 -3.98
CA SER A 104 -3.11 -2.05 -5.27
C SER A 104 -4.15 -2.95 -5.94
N PHE A 105 -4.75 -3.89 -5.21
CA PHE A 105 -5.84 -4.71 -5.74
C PHE A 105 -7.14 -3.92 -5.92
N TYR A 106 -7.51 -3.07 -4.96
CA TYR A 106 -8.76 -2.28 -4.99
C TYR A 106 -8.84 -1.40 -6.24
N MET A 107 -7.73 -0.81 -6.66
CA MET A 107 -7.65 0.02 -7.86
C MET A 107 -7.95 -0.73 -9.16
N LEU A 108 -7.83 -2.06 -9.21
CA LEU A 108 -8.24 -2.83 -10.39
C LEU A 108 -9.74 -2.77 -10.61
N PHE A 109 -10.50 -2.80 -9.51
CA PHE A 109 -11.96 -2.95 -9.53
C PHE A 109 -12.70 -1.65 -9.25
N ASN A 110 -11.99 -0.62 -8.75
CA ASN A 110 -12.57 0.67 -8.40
C ASN A 110 -11.74 1.82 -8.96
N ASN A 111 -12.42 2.85 -9.48
CA ASN A 111 -11.80 4.06 -10.04
C ASN A 111 -11.66 5.21 -9.03
N GLN A 112 -11.99 5.00 -7.75
CA GLN A 112 -11.92 6.02 -6.71
C GLN A 112 -10.56 6.75 -6.62
N PHE A 113 -9.46 6.05 -6.97
CA PHE A 113 -8.12 6.62 -6.97
C PHE A 113 -7.54 6.91 -8.37
N SER A 114 -8.34 6.81 -9.44
CA SER A 114 -7.83 6.87 -10.82
C SER A 114 -7.32 8.25 -11.25
N ASN A 115 -7.70 9.31 -10.52
CA ASN A 115 -7.27 10.68 -10.78
C ASN A 115 -5.95 11.05 -10.06
N TYR A 116 -5.40 10.17 -9.23
CA TYR A 116 -4.11 10.37 -8.57
C TYR A 116 -2.98 9.78 -9.41
N GLN A 117 -1.93 10.56 -9.57
CA GLN A 117 -0.67 10.11 -10.18
C GLN A 117 0.20 9.35 -9.17
N SER A 118 -0.07 9.50 -7.88
CA SER A 118 0.62 8.81 -6.79
C SER A 118 -0.32 8.58 -5.62
N ILE A 119 -0.22 7.42 -4.99
CA ILE A 119 -0.97 7.11 -3.77
C ILE A 119 0.03 6.60 -2.74
N VAL A 120 0.18 7.32 -1.64
CA VAL A 120 1.03 6.91 -0.52
C VAL A 120 0.13 6.29 0.54
N ALA A 121 0.36 5.04 0.90
CA ALA A 121 -0.51 4.30 1.79
C ALA A 121 0.26 3.58 2.87
N THR A 122 -0.15 3.75 4.13
CA THR A 122 0.42 3.01 5.27
C THR A 122 -0.69 2.69 6.25
N GLY A 123 -0.77 1.44 6.69
CA GLY A 123 -1.80 0.98 7.61
C GLY A 123 -1.82 -0.54 7.73
N ALA A 124 -2.28 -1.01 8.90
CA ALA A 124 -2.31 -2.43 9.22
C ALA A 124 -3.74 -2.97 9.13
N ILE A 125 -4.04 -3.76 8.10
CA ILE A 125 -5.30 -4.48 7.99
C ILE A 125 -5.21 -5.75 8.85
N ARG A 126 -6.20 -5.93 9.72
CA ARG A 126 -6.28 -7.04 10.67
C ARG A 126 -7.59 -7.78 10.49
N LYS A 127 -7.51 -9.11 10.37
CA LYS A 127 -8.67 -10.00 10.37
C LYS A 127 -9.35 -9.99 11.74
N LYS A 128 -10.69 -9.97 11.74
CA LYS A 128 -11.56 -10.04 12.92
C LYS A 128 -12.61 -11.14 12.69
N PRO A 129 -13.26 -11.66 13.75
CA PRO A 129 -14.28 -12.69 13.59
C PRO A 129 -15.42 -12.31 12.63
N LEU A 130 -15.78 -11.03 12.59
CA LEU A 130 -16.88 -10.49 11.77
C LEU A 130 -16.41 -9.67 10.56
N GLY A 131 -15.15 -9.82 10.13
CA GLY A 131 -14.63 -9.15 8.94
C GLY A 131 -13.19 -8.66 9.08
N TYR A 132 -12.93 -7.43 8.67
CA TYR A 132 -11.60 -6.82 8.70
C TYR A 132 -11.67 -5.49 9.44
N SER A 133 -10.53 -5.07 9.96
CA SER A 133 -10.34 -3.78 10.61
C SER A 133 -9.02 -3.18 10.17
N ILE A 134 -8.90 -1.86 10.26
CA ILE A 134 -7.61 -1.19 10.10
C ILE A 134 -7.12 -0.67 11.46
N GLY A 135 -5.91 -1.08 11.82
CA GLY A 135 -5.23 -0.70 13.05
C GLY A 135 -4.38 0.56 12.88
N ARG A 136 -4.10 1.22 14.02
CA ARG A 136 -3.08 2.26 14.11
C ARG A 136 -1.73 1.67 13.72
N VAL A 137 -0.92 2.43 13.00
CA VAL A 137 0.49 2.10 12.74
C VAL A 137 1.39 3.19 13.28
N GLU A 138 2.60 2.84 13.69
CA GLU A 138 3.56 3.80 14.23
C GLU A 138 4.39 4.46 13.11
N GLY A 139 5.02 5.58 13.46
CA GLY A 139 5.95 6.31 12.60
C GLY A 139 5.32 6.87 11.33
N VAL A 140 4.01 7.18 11.31
CA VAL A 140 3.32 7.66 10.11
C VAL A 140 3.96 8.95 9.58
N ARG A 141 4.32 9.87 10.47
CA ARG A 141 5.02 11.11 10.09
C ARG A 141 6.34 10.82 9.37
N GLU A 142 7.21 10.01 9.97
CA GLU A 142 8.53 9.65 9.43
C GLU A 142 8.42 8.94 8.08
N LYS A 143 7.46 8.01 7.99
CA LYS A 143 7.09 7.27 6.78
C LYS A 143 6.69 8.20 5.63
N LEU A 144 5.92 9.23 5.95
CA LEU A 144 5.43 10.21 4.97
C LEU A 144 6.53 11.20 4.58
N GLU A 145 7.25 11.80 5.52
CA GLU A 145 8.32 12.78 5.27
C GLU A 145 9.42 12.24 4.33
N LYS A 146 9.73 10.94 4.41
CA LYS A 146 10.71 10.29 3.54
C LYS A 146 10.20 9.93 2.14
N THR A 147 8.90 10.02 1.90
CA THR A 147 8.34 9.77 0.58
C THR A 147 8.53 11.03 -0.28
N CYS A 148 9.46 10.98 -1.24
CA CYS A 148 9.82 12.11 -2.12
C CYS A 148 8.63 12.78 -2.83
N LEU A 149 7.49 12.08 -2.92
CA LEU A 149 6.26 12.52 -3.57
C LEU A 149 5.57 13.65 -2.80
N ILE A 150 5.75 13.74 -1.48
CA ILE A 150 5.28 14.88 -0.68
C ILE A 150 6.00 16.15 -1.10
N LYS A 151 7.18 16.07 -1.73
CA LYS A 151 7.93 17.25 -2.18
C LYS A 151 7.65 17.65 -3.63
N ASN A 152 6.81 16.92 -4.38
CA ASN A 152 6.50 17.24 -5.77
C ASN A 152 5.10 17.87 -5.91
N PRO A 153 4.98 19.22 -5.88
CA PRO A 153 3.69 19.92 -5.91
C PRO A 153 2.94 19.78 -7.24
N HIS A 154 3.60 19.32 -8.30
CA HIS A 154 2.99 19.14 -9.62
C HIS A 154 2.34 17.76 -9.79
N GLN A 155 2.54 16.84 -8.85
CA GLN A 155 2.00 15.49 -8.91
C GLN A 155 0.77 15.35 -8.01
N LYS A 156 -0.39 15.07 -8.60
CA LYS A 156 -1.61 14.85 -7.82
C LYS A 156 -1.48 13.58 -6.97
N THR A 157 -1.28 13.78 -5.67
CA THR A 157 -0.94 12.72 -4.71
C THR A 157 -2.04 12.55 -3.66
N ALA A 158 -2.43 11.30 -3.42
CA ALA A 158 -3.29 10.92 -2.30
C ALA A 158 -2.44 10.33 -1.17
N ILE A 159 -2.68 10.76 0.07
CA ILE A 159 -2.21 10.03 1.27
C ILE A 159 -3.36 9.21 1.81
N VAL A 160 -3.14 7.92 2.07
CA VAL A 160 -4.15 7.00 2.61
C VAL A 160 -3.64 6.39 3.91
N VAL A 161 -4.31 6.69 5.02
CA VAL A 161 -3.92 6.23 6.36
C VAL A 161 -5.13 5.76 7.19
N PRO A 162 -4.91 4.95 8.25
CA PRO A 162 -5.93 4.68 9.26
C PRO A 162 -6.49 6.00 9.81
N LYS A 163 -7.82 6.09 9.98
CA LYS A 163 -8.47 7.29 10.56
C LYS A 163 -7.87 7.71 11.90
N VAL A 164 -7.39 6.76 12.70
CA VAL A 164 -6.75 6.99 13.99
C VAL A 164 -5.40 7.69 13.89
N ASN A 165 -4.69 7.56 12.77
CA ASN A 165 -3.38 8.18 12.53
C ASN A 165 -3.48 9.60 11.95
N VAL A 166 -4.68 10.09 11.62
CA VAL A 166 -4.87 11.43 11.02
C VAL A 166 -4.31 12.54 11.89
N LYS A 167 -4.42 12.42 13.21
CA LYS A 167 -3.90 13.42 14.16
C LYS A 167 -2.38 13.54 14.14
N GLU A 168 -1.68 12.56 13.57
CA GLU A 168 -0.22 12.57 13.42
C GLU A 168 0.21 13.26 12.11
N LEU A 169 -0.76 13.63 11.25
CA LEU A 169 -0.53 14.35 10.00
C LEU A 169 -0.56 15.85 10.25
N ASP A 170 0.61 16.44 10.47
CA ASP A 170 0.81 17.90 10.40
C ASP A 170 1.33 18.29 9.00
N ILE A 171 0.65 17.80 7.96
CA ILE A 171 1.08 17.91 6.56
C ILE A 171 0.17 18.91 5.84
N ALA A 172 0.18 20.16 6.29
CA ALA A 172 -0.75 21.18 5.79
C ALA A 172 -0.41 21.70 4.38
N ASN A 173 0.80 21.46 3.85
CA ASN A 173 1.30 22.30 2.74
C ASN A 173 1.83 21.56 1.50
N SER A 174 1.65 20.23 1.38
CA SER A 174 2.27 19.53 0.23
C SER A 174 1.52 18.32 -0.33
N VAL A 175 0.26 18.13 0.06
CA VAL A 175 -0.57 17.04 -0.48
C VAL A 175 -1.95 17.49 -0.86
N ASN A 176 -2.42 16.95 -1.99
CA ASN A 176 -3.68 17.37 -2.59
C ASN A 176 -4.85 16.86 -1.76
N ASP A 177 -4.87 15.55 -1.48
CA ASP A 177 -5.98 14.90 -0.80
C ASP A 177 -5.50 13.89 0.28
N ILE A 178 -6.13 13.94 1.46
CA ILE A 178 -5.92 12.96 2.53
C ILE A 178 -7.15 12.07 2.63
N TRP A 179 -6.94 10.78 2.43
CA TRP A 179 -7.93 9.72 2.58
C TRP A 179 -7.73 8.98 3.90
N THR A 180 -8.84 8.73 4.56
CA THR A 180 -8.87 7.99 5.81
C THR A 180 -9.62 6.70 5.61
N VAL A 181 -9.09 5.63 6.20
CA VAL A 181 -9.74 4.32 6.19
C VAL A 181 -10.33 4.07 7.57
N ASN A 182 -11.62 3.79 7.61
CA ASN A 182 -12.31 3.43 8.85
C ASN A 182 -12.19 1.92 9.14
N GLN A 183 -12.80 1.48 10.24
CA GLN A 183 -12.73 0.07 10.64
C GLN A 183 -13.38 -0.88 9.62
N SER A 184 -14.33 -0.45 8.79
CA SER A 184 -14.95 -1.29 7.75
C SER A 184 -14.19 -1.28 6.42
N LEU A 185 -12.96 -0.75 6.38
CA LEU A 185 -12.18 -0.54 5.16
C LEU A 185 -12.88 0.37 4.14
N ASP A 186 -13.71 1.30 4.63
CA ASP A 186 -14.31 2.34 3.81
C ASP A 186 -13.42 3.59 3.80
N PHE A 187 -13.23 4.11 2.59
CA PHE A 187 -12.38 5.26 2.32
C PHE A 187 -13.19 6.55 2.37
N HIS A 188 -12.71 7.51 3.15
CA HIS A 188 -13.30 8.83 3.30
C HIS A 188 -12.26 9.91 3.00
N CYS A 189 -12.52 10.77 2.02
CA CYS A 189 -11.65 11.91 1.71
C CYS A 189 -11.93 13.05 2.69
N GLN A 190 -10.89 13.59 3.34
CA GLN A 190 -11.01 14.70 4.29
C GLN A 190 -10.53 16.03 3.74
N HIS A 191 -9.76 16.03 2.65
CA HIS A 191 -9.20 17.24 2.08
C HIS A 191 -9.31 17.19 0.56
N THR A 192 -9.87 18.24 -0.02
CA THR A 192 -9.73 18.61 -1.42
C THR A 192 -9.15 20.00 -1.43
N ALA A 193 -7.83 20.13 -1.58
CA ALA A 193 -7.24 21.44 -1.85
C ALA A 193 -7.87 21.97 -3.15
N THR A 194 -8.64 23.07 -3.04
CA THR A 194 -9.10 23.89 -4.17
C THR A 194 -7.96 24.69 -4.75
#